data_AF-A0A501WJ35-F1
#
_entry.id   AF-A0A501WJ35-F1
#
_cell.length_a   1.000
_cell.length_b   1.000
_cell.length_c   1.000
_cell.angle_alpha   90.00
_cell.angle_beta   90.00
_cell.angle_gamma   90.00
#
_symmetry.space_group_name_H-M   'P 1'
#
loop_
_entity.id
_entity.type
_entity.pdbx_description
1 polymer ?
#
loop_
_entity_poly.entity_id
_entity_poly.type
_entity_poly.pdbx_seq_one_letter_code
_entity_poly.pdbx_strand_id
1 'polypeptide(L)'
;MLKALIVFHLQLLLIQIMPSWYQIPLLDETAAHRHAHFRRTTKTYRRKRKLVRNLWTGTGIFMVAFPSPPTLIGALLFSTCLSFAILDESEK
;
A
#
# COMPACT_ATOMS: atom_id res chain seq x y z
N MET A 1 14.85 27.48 22.59
CA MET A 1 14.61 28.19 21.31
C MET A 1 15.40 27.60 20.15
N LEU A 2 16.70 27.30 20.29
CA LEU A 2 17.53 26.70 19.23
C LEU A 2 16.94 25.40 18.63
N LYS A 3 16.44 24.48 19.46
CA LYS A 3 15.75 23.27 18.98
C LYS A 3 14.54 23.57 18.10
N ALA A 4 13.72 24.55 18.47
CA ALA A 4 12.54 24.91 17.69
C ALA A 4 12.93 25.51 16.33
N LEU A 5 13.98 26.34 16.29
CA LEU A 5 14.52 26.87 15.03
C LEU A 5 15.07 25.77 14.13
N ILE A 6 15.82 24.81 14.67
CA ILE A 6 16.36 23.69 13.90
C ILE A 6 15.22 22.86 13.31
N VAL A 7 14.23 22.48 14.13
CA VAL A 7 13.08 21.68 13.69
C VAL A 7 12.30 22.40 12.59
N PHE A 8 12.06 23.70 12.74
CA PHE A 8 11.36 24.51 11.74
C PHE A 8 12.07 24.52 10.38
N HIS A 9 13.39 24.76 10.36
CA HIS A 9 14.15 24.79 9.11
C HIS A 9 14.23 23.40 8.45
N LEU A 10 14.29 22.34 9.26
CA LEU A 10 14.26 20.96 8.77
C LEU A 10 12.92 20.63 8.11
N GLN A 11 11.81 21.04 8.73
CA GLN A 11 10.47 20.87 8.15
C GLN A 11 10.30 21.66 6.85
N LEU A 12 10.80 22.90 6.80
CA LEU A 12 10.74 23.74 5.59
C LEU A 12 11.49 23.11 4.41
N LEU A 13 12.69 22.57 4.68
CA LEU A 13 13.50 21.88 3.70
C LEU A 13 12.81 20.59 3.21
N LEU A 14 12.22 19.82 4.12
CA LEU A 14 11.43 18.62 3.79
C LEU A 14 10.25 18.93 2.86
N ILE A 15 9.52 20.03 3.11
CA ILE A 15 8.40 20.46 2.27
C ILE A 15 8.87 20.81 0.85
N GLN A 16 10.02 21.47 0.68
CA GLN A 16 10.54 21.79 -0.66
C GLN A 16 10.89 20.56 -1.50
N ILE A 17 11.34 19.48 -0.87
CA ILE A 17 11.79 18.26 -1.56
C ILE A 17 10.61 17.28 -1.75
N MET A 18 9.66 17.23 -0.82
CA MET A 18 8.57 16.27 -0.86
C MET A 18 7.46 16.67 -1.84
N PRO A 19 6.83 15.68 -2.52
CA PRO A 19 5.63 15.92 -3.31
C PRO A 19 4.49 16.48 -2.46
N SER A 20 3.69 17.41 -3.03
CA SER A 20 2.57 18.09 -2.36
C SER A 20 1.60 17.14 -1.63
N TRP A 21 1.36 15.96 -2.19
CA TRP A 21 0.49 14.92 -1.63
C TRP A 21 0.98 14.31 -0.31
N TYR A 22 2.28 14.41 -0.02
CA TYR A 22 2.90 13.88 1.20
C TYR A 22 3.13 14.99 2.25
N GLN A 23 2.96 16.26 1.87
CA GLN A 23 3.09 17.41 2.78
C GLN A 23 1.85 17.58 3.69
N ILE A 24 0.69 17.12 3.25
CA ILE A 24 -0.59 17.26 3.96
C ILE A 24 -0.57 16.65 5.38
N PRO A 25 -0.09 15.41 5.61
CA PRO A 25 0.04 14.85 6.96
C PRO A 25 1.07 15.57 7.84
N LEU A 26 2.02 16.31 7.26
CA LEU A 26 3.03 17.08 8.00
C LEU A 26 2.45 18.40 8.55
N LEU A 27 1.48 18.97 7.85
CA LEU A 27 0.84 20.25 8.18
C LEU A 27 -0.47 20.06 8.97
N ASP A 28 -1.15 18.94 8.76
CA ASP A 28 -2.42 18.61 9.40
C ASP A 28 -2.45 17.12 9.75
N GLU A 29 -2.19 16.81 11.03
CA GLU A 29 -2.24 15.44 11.55
C GLU A 29 -3.65 14.82 11.41
N THR A 30 -4.70 15.65 11.40
CA THR A 30 -6.08 15.15 11.25
C THR A 30 -6.41 14.78 9.80
N ALA A 31 -5.77 15.45 8.83
CA ALA A 31 -5.88 15.12 7.40
C ALA A 31 -5.08 13.88 6.99
N ALA A 32 -4.08 13.47 7.77
CA ALA A 32 -3.27 12.28 7.52
C ALA A 32 -4.12 11.00 7.36
N HIS A 33 -5.26 10.92 8.07
CA HIS A 33 -6.17 9.78 8.03
C HIS A 33 -7.00 9.69 6.73
N ARG A 34 -7.09 10.76 5.93
CA ARG A 34 -7.89 10.79 4.68
C ARG A 34 -7.12 10.41 3.42
N HIS A 35 -5.80 10.29 3.48
CA HIS A 35 -5.00 9.99 2.29
C HIS A 35 -4.92 8.49 1.99
N ALA A 36 -5.17 8.11 0.73
CA ALA A 36 -5.11 6.74 0.23
C ALA A 36 -3.76 6.04 0.51
N HIS A 37 -2.66 6.79 0.68
CA HIS A 37 -1.37 6.23 1.05
C HIS A 37 -1.36 5.67 2.49
N PHE A 38 -2.00 6.34 3.45
CA PHE A 38 -2.09 5.89 4.84
C PHE A 38 -2.99 4.67 5.01
N ARG A 39 -3.87 4.38 4.03
CA ARG A 39 -4.64 3.12 4.00
C ARG A 39 -3.74 1.90 4.13
N ARG A 40 -2.53 1.95 3.55
CA ARG A 40 -1.55 0.84 3.58
C ARG A 40 -0.95 0.58 4.96
N THR A 41 -0.99 1.56 5.87
CA THR A 41 -0.39 1.43 7.21
C THR A 41 -1.36 0.84 8.23
N THR A 42 -2.66 0.75 7.90
CA THR A 42 -3.69 0.19 8.77
C THR A 42 -3.47 -1.30 9.08
N LYS A 43 -3.87 -1.74 10.28
CA LYS A 43 -3.77 -3.16 10.70
C LYS A 43 -4.63 -4.07 9.79
N THR A 44 -5.79 -3.58 9.36
CA THR A 44 -6.71 -4.28 8.46
C THR A 44 -6.07 -4.54 7.10
N TYR A 45 -5.46 -3.52 6.48
CA TYR A 45 -4.75 -3.67 5.21
C TYR A 45 -3.60 -4.67 5.31
N ARG A 46 -2.82 -4.64 6.40
CA ARG A 46 -1.72 -5.59 6.61
C ARG A 46 -2.21 -7.04 6.72
N ARG A 47 -3.36 -7.29 7.34
CA ARG A 47 -3.98 -8.63 7.40
C ARG A 47 -4.41 -9.10 6.02
N LYS A 48 -5.12 -8.26 5.25
CA LYS A 48 -5.55 -8.59 3.89
C LYS A 48 -4.36 -8.80 2.95
N ARG A 49 -3.27 -8.04 3.11
CA ARG A 49 -2.02 -8.26 2.37
C ARG A 49 -1.38 -9.64 2.65
N LYS A 50 -1.48 -10.16 3.88
CA LYS A 50 -1.01 -11.53 4.18
C LYS A 50 -1.86 -12.57 3.44
N LEU A 51 -3.16 -12.35 3.33
CA LEU A 51 -4.06 -13.21 2.55
C LEU A 51 -3.68 -13.19 1.07
N VAL A 52 -3.51 -11.99 0.49
CA VAL A 52 -3.04 -11.85 -0.90
C VAL A 52 -1.69 -12.54 -1.11
N ARG A 53 -0.75 -12.43 -0.16
CA ARG A 53 0.52 -13.16 -0.24
C ARG A 53 0.31 -14.67 -0.31
N ASN A 54 -0.54 -15.23 0.56
CA ASN A 54 -0.83 -16.66 0.58
C ASN A 54 -1.53 -17.10 -0.72
N LEU A 55 -2.43 -16.27 -1.27
CA LEU A 55 -3.07 -16.48 -2.57
C LEU A 55 -1.99 -16.63 -3.65
N TRP A 56 -1.05 -15.68 -3.73
CA TRP A 56 0.04 -15.73 -4.71
C TRP A 56 1.00 -16.91 -4.51
N THR A 57 1.26 -17.31 -3.26
CA THR A 57 2.03 -18.55 -3.00
C THR A 57 1.30 -19.77 -3.56
N GLY A 58 -0.02 -19.90 -3.33
CA GLY A 58 -0.82 -20.98 -3.87
C GLY A 58 -0.91 -20.95 -5.40
N THR A 59 -1.13 -19.77 -5.98
CA THR A 59 -1.15 -19.58 -7.43
C THR A 59 0.20 -19.97 -8.04
N GLY A 60 1.32 -19.56 -7.45
CA GLY A 60 2.66 -19.90 -7.93
C GLY A 60 2.92 -21.41 -7.90
N ILE A 61 2.53 -22.11 -6.83
CA ILE A 61 2.63 -23.57 -6.76
C ILE A 61 1.79 -24.23 -7.85
N PHE A 62 0.56 -23.76 -8.06
CA PHE A 62 -0.33 -24.27 -9.11
C PHE A 62 0.26 -24.09 -10.52
N MET A 63 0.88 -22.93 -10.78
CA MET A 63 1.55 -22.64 -12.05
C MET A 63 2.74 -23.57 -12.32
N VAL A 64 3.50 -23.92 -11.28
CA VAL A 64 4.63 -24.86 -11.40
C VAL A 64 4.11 -26.29 -11.61
N ALA A 65 3.02 -26.68 -10.95
CA ALA A 65 2.42 -28.01 -11.11
C ALA A 65 1.80 -28.21 -12.50
N PHE A 66 1.21 -27.16 -13.09
CA PHE A 66 0.57 -27.21 -14.41
C PHE A 66 1.06 -26.07 -15.31
N PRO A 67 2.26 -26.19 -15.90
CA PRO A 67 2.92 -25.13 -16.63
C PRO A 67 2.41 -25.00 -18.08
N SER A 68 1.10 -24.88 -18.26
CA SER A 68 0.49 -24.66 -19.58
C SER A 68 0.20 -23.16 -19.80
N PRO A 69 0.42 -22.60 -21.01
CA PRO A 69 0.16 -21.18 -21.26
C PRO A 69 -1.26 -20.72 -20.88
N PRO A 70 -2.34 -21.48 -21.19
CA PRO A 70 -3.70 -21.09 -20.80
C PRO A 70 -3.91 -21.08 -19.27
N THR A 71 -3.35 -22.06 -18.55
CA THR A 71 -3.47 -22.13 -17.09
C THR A 71 -2.73 -20.99 -16.41
N LEU A 72 -1.54 -20.62 -16.91
CA LEU A 72 -0.76 -19.49 -16.41
C LEU A 72 -1.54 -18.18 -16.57
N ILE A 73 -2.06 -17.90 -17.77
CA ILE A 73 -2.80 -16.67 -18.07
C ILE A 73 -4.07 -16.58 -17.21
N GLY A 74 -4.85 -17.67 -17.16
CA GLY A 74 -6.08 -17.71 -16.36
C GLY A 74 -5.80 -17.52 -14.87
N ALA A 75 -4.78 -18.20 -14.34
CA ALA A 75 -4.41 -18.08 -12.94
C ALA A 75 -3.84 -16.69 -12.57
N LEU A 76 -3.06 -16.06 -13.45
CA LEU A 76 -2.58 -14.69 -13.26
C LEU A 76 -3.75 -13.70 -13.20
N LEU A 77 -4.61 -13.71 -14.22
CA LEU A 77 -5.74 -12.80 -14.30
C LEU A 77 -6.66 -12.98 -13.09
N PHE A 78 -7.03 -14.22 -12.77
CA PHE A 78 -7.87 -14.52 -11.62
C PHE A 78 -7.25 -14.05 -10.30
N SER A 79 -5.96 -14.34 -10.08
CA SER A 79 -5.24 -13.94 -8.86
C SER A 79 -5.09 -12.42 -8.75
N THR A 80 -4.90 -11.71 -9.86
CA THR A 80 -4.87 -10.24 -9.88
C THR A 80 -6.24 -9.63 -9.55
N CYS A 81 -7.32 -10.10 -10.16
CA CYS A 81 -8.69 -9.64 -9.87
C CYS A 81 -9.05 -9.87 -8.40
N LEU A 82 -8.76 -11.07 -7.87
CA LEU A 82 -8.96 -11.37 -6.45
C LEU A 82 -8.12 -10.47 -5.54
N SER A 83 -6.85 -10.25 -5.89
CA SER A 83 -5.97 -9.38 -5.11
C SER A 83 -6.57 -7.98 -4.98
N PHE A 84 -7.07 -7.42 -6.08
CA PHE A 84 -7.74 -6.12 -6.05
C PHE A 84 -9.04 -6.16 -5.25
N ALA A 85 -9.93 -7.14 -5.46
CA ALA A 85 -11.18 -7.24 -4.70
C ALA A 85 -10.94 -7.34 -3.18
N ILE A 86 -9.96 -8.16 -2.76
CA ILE A 86 -9.60 -8.35 -1.35
C ILE A 86 -9.01 -7.06 -0.75
N LEU A 87 -8.13 -6.38 -1.49
CA LEU A 87 -7.52 -5.13 -1.04
C LEU A 87 -8.53 -3.97 -1.03
N ASP A 88 -9.49 -3.96 -1.95
CA ASP A 88 -10.49 -2.92 -2.09
C ASP A 88 -11.46 -2.88 -0.90
N GLU A 89 -11.87 -4.05 -0.43
CA GLU A 89 -12.72 -4.20 0.75
C GLU A 89 -12.06 -3.72 2.06
N SER A 90 -10.82 -3.22 2.05
CA SER A 90 -10.18 -2.58 3.23
C SER A 90 -10.64 -1.14 3.50
N GLU A 91 -11.55 -0.60 2.69
CA GLU A 91 -12.01 0.80 2.74
C GLU A 91 -13.28 1.04 3.58
N LYS A 92 -13.85 -0.01 4.20
CA LYS A 92 -15.00 0.09 5.11
C LYS A 92 -14.55 0.12 6.57
#